data_AF-A0A1X7SIM3-F1
#
_entry.id   AF-A0A1X7SIM3-F1
#
_cell.length_a   1.000
_cell.length_b   1.000
_cell.length_c   1.000
_cell.angle_alpha   90.00
_cell.angle_beta   90.00
_cell.angle_gamma   90.00
#
_symmetry.space_group_name_H-M   'P 1'
#
loop_
_entity.id
_entity.type
_entity.pdbx_description
1 polymer ?
#
loop_
_entity_poly.entity_id
_entity_poly.type
_entity_poly.pdbx_seq_one_letter_code
_entity_poly.pdbx_strand_id
1 'polypeptide(L)'
;NCLLHTFVCSTHCIHGYRTIESDDYVSLQMKLSKSVIASILINCNCGSIYDLEILVNGKEGRAIVRDFDLYWMGSGLSEEKLIFKERDSLSDETSSLDVNPKLRRSVTSGYNGLFAAIKKHYAEGKTDPSLASFDDAHHLRSVLDSARQSHKLSQWVNIPNTSGGASSETTNPFWTKKTELKSDSEKTSIAYV
;
A
#
# COMPACT_ATOMS: atom_id res chain seq x y z
N ASN A 1 -17.36 22.64 -9.40
CA ASN A 1 -15.89 22.83 -9.40
C ASN A 1 -15.45 23.35 -8.05
N CYS A 2 -15.32 22.45 -7.08
CA CYS A 2 -14.80 22.76 -5.75
C CYS A 2 -13.36 22.23 -5.70
N LEU A 3 -12.40 23.05 -6.11
CA LEU A 3 -10.98 22.80 -5.87
C LEU A 3 -10.66 23.48 -4.54
N LEU A 4 -10.58 22.70 -3.47
CA LEU A 4 -10.04 23.15 -2.19
C LEU A 4 -8.54 23.39 -2.39
N HIS A 5 -8.16 24.61 -2.80
CA HIS A 5 -6.76 25.03 -2.76
C HIS A 5 -6.40 25.27 -1.29
N THR A 6 -5.71 24.31 -0.68
CA THR A 6 -5.18 24.44 0.67
C THR A 6 -4.05 25.47 0.67
N PHE A 7 -4.37 26.75 0.87
CA PHE A 7 -3.40 27.80 1.16
C PHE A 7 -2.92 27.64 2.60
N VAL A 8 -1.71 27.11 2.81
CA VAL A 8 -1.13 27.03 4.16
C VAL A 8 -0.51 28.39 4.50
N CYS A 9 -0.90 28.97 5.64
CA CYS A 9 -0.29 30.19 6.16
C CYS A 9 1.22 30.01 6.35
N SER A 10 1.98 30.94 5.78
CA SER A 10 3.43 31.12 5.95
C SER A 10 3.86 30.90 7.40
N THR A 11 4.72 29.90 7.63
CA THR A 11 5.46 29.76 8.90
C THR A 11 6.54 30.84 8.96
N HIS A 12 6.99 31.22 10.17
CA HIS A 12 8.02 32.26 10.40
C HIS A 12 9.32 32.08 9.58
N CYS A 13 9.56 30.88 9.05
CA CYS A 13 10.75 30.52 8.30
C CYS A 13 10.57 30.56 6.76
N ILE A 14 9.34 30.67 6.25
CA ILE A 14 9.03 30.56 4.81
C ILE A 14 8.13 31.72 4.39
N HIS A 15 8.69 32.70 3.67
CA HIS A 15 7.97 33.85 3.13
C HIS A 15 7.46 33.54 1.72
N GLY A 16 6.15 33.68 1.47
CA GLY A 16 5.54 33.58 0.14
C GLY A 16 4.25 32.73 0.10
N TYR A 17 3.42 32.97 -0.91
CA TYR A 17 2.25 32.12 -1.20
C TYR A 17 2.69 30.85 -1.95
N ARG A 18 2.30 29.68 -1.46
CA ARG A 18 2.49 28.41 -2.15
C ARG A 18 1.14 27.85 -2.56
N THR A 19 0.99 27.53 -3.83
CA THR A 19 -0.14 26.73 -4.32
C THR A 19 0.26 25.27 -4.19
N ILE A 20 -0.43 24.52 -3.33
CA ILE A 20 -0.32 23.07 -3.29
C ILE A 20 -1.25 22.52 -4.37
N GLU A 21 -0.69 21.88 -5.38
CA GLU A 21 -1.44 21.22 -6.47
C GLU A 21 -1.68 19.72 -6.21
N SER A 22 -1.12 19.19 -5.11
CA SER A 22 -1.29 17.78 -4.74
C SER A 22 -2.65 17.55 -4.08
N ASP A 23 -3.29 16.43 -4.42
CA ASP A 23 -4.55 16.03 -3.81
C ASP A 23 -4.35 15.58 -2.37
N ASP A 24 -5.16 16.14 -1.47
CA ASP A 24 -5.20 15.81 -0.05
C ASP A 24 -5.96 14.50 0.24
N TYR A 25 -6.78 14.06 -0.72
CA TYR A 25 -7.62 12.87 -0.67
C TYR A 25 -7.67 12.23 -2.04
N VAL A 26 -7.43 10.92 -2.08
CA VAL A 26 -7.47 10.12 -3.30
C VAL A 26 -8.28 8.85 -3.05
N SER A 27 -9.26 8.60 -3.92
CA SER A 27 -9.96 7.31 -3.98
C SER A 27 -9.75 6.69 -5.36
N LEU A 28 -9.34 5.43 -5.38
CA LEU A 28 -9.11 4.70 -6.62
C LEU A 28 -9.55 3.26 -6.51
N GLN A 29 -10.14 2.76 -7.58
CA GLN A 29 -10.58 1.38 -7.74
C GLN A 29 -9.73 0.70 -8.79
N MET A 30 -9.30 -0.52 -8.52
CA MET A 30 -8.48 -1.32 -9.42
C MET A 30 -9.16 -2.65 -9.66
N LYS A 31 -9.32 -3.03 -10.92
CA LYS A 31 -9.64 -4.40 -11.32
C LYS A 31 -8.32 -5.12 -11.51
N LEU A 32 -8.03 -6.07 -10.62
CA LEU A 32 -6.90 -6.99 -10.73
C LEU A 32 -7.31 -8.24 -11.51
N SER A 33 -6.33 -9.07 -11.85
CA SER A 33 -6.56 -10.38 -12.47
C SER A 33 -7.53 -11.23 -11.64
N LYS A 34 -8.30 -12.11 -12.30
CA LYS A 34 -9.25 -13.05 -11.67
C LYS A 34 -10.41 -12.32 -10.98
N SER A 35 -10.90 -11.24 -11.58
CA SER A 35 -12.05 -10.47 -11.08
C SER A 35 -11.91 -9.95 -9.64
N VAL A 36 -10.69 -9.79 -9.14
CA VAL A 36 -10.46 -9.16 -7.83
C VAL A 36 -10.58 -7.65 -8.02
N ILE A 37 -11.30 -7.00 -7.12
CA ILE A 37 -11.44 -5.54 -7.11
C ILE A 37 -10.78 -5.04 -5.82
N ALA A 38 -9.83 -4.12 -5.96
CA ALA A 38 -9.29 -3.37 -4.83
C ALA A 38 -9.84 -1.95 -4.85
N SER A 39 -10.23 -1.46 -3.68
CA SER A 39 -10.52 -0.04 -3.45
C SER A 39 -9.46 0.48 -2.52
N ILE A 40 -8.80 1.57 -2.91
CA ILE A 40 -7.73 2.18 -2.16
C ILE A 40 -8.16 3.60 -1.84
N LEU A 41 -7.98 3.97 -0.58
CA LEU A 41 -8.24 5.29 -0.07
C LEU A 41 -6.98 5.83 0.57
N ILE A 42 -6.56 7.02 0.14
CA ILE A 42 -5.46 7.75 0.75
C ILE A 42 -5.99 9.11 1.17
N ASN A 43 -5.89 9.41 2.46
CA ASN A 43 -6.27 10.71 2.99
C ASN A 43 -5.13 11.28 3.82
N CYS A 44 -4.50 12.33 3.31
CA CYS A 44 -3.39 13.02 3.96
C CYS A 44 -3.83 14.26 4.74
N ASN A 45 -5.10 14.64 4.66
CA ASN A 45 -5.68 15.79 5.36
C ASN A 45 -6.48 15.40 6.62
N CYS A 46 -6.32 14.16 7.10
CA CYS A 46 -6.76 13.78 8.42
C CYS A 46 -5.74 14.23 9.46
N GLY A 47 -6.04 15.31 10.18
CA GLY A 47 -5.19 15.80 11.27
C GLY A 47 -5.02 14.78 12.41
N SER A 48 -3.81 14.69 12.97
CA SER A 48 -3.41 13.96 14.21
C SER A 48 -3.64 12.44 14.27
N ILE A 49 -4.38 11.85 13.32
CA ILE A 49 -4.73 10.43 13.30
C ILE A 49 -3.86 9.74 12.25
N TYR A 50 -3.15 8.71 12.68
CA TYR A 50 -2.55 7.71 11.79
C TYR A 50 -3.44 6.47 11.81
N ASP A 51 -3.97 6.09 10.66
CA ASP A 51 -4.81 4.92 10.48
C ASP A 51 -4.39 4.18 9.20
N LEU A 52 -4.12 2.89 9.35
CA LEU A 52 -3.73 1.99 8.26
C LEU A 52 -4.55 0.72 8.39
N GLU A 53 -5.51 0.56 7.47
CA GLU A 53 -6.36 -0.62 7.39
C GLU A 53 -6.21 -1.31 6.03
N ILE A 54 -6.06 -2.65 6.05
CA ILE A 54 -6.11 -3.48 4.85
C ILE A 54 -7.17 -4.56 5.07
N LEU A 55 -8.24 -4.53 4.27
CA LEU A 55 -9.31 -5.51 4.29
C LEU A 55 -9.23 -6.43 3.07
N VAL A 56 -9.20 -7.73 3.29
CA VAL A 56 -9.25 -8.75 2.24
C VAL A 56 -10.47 -9.63 2.46
N ASN A 57 -11.42 -9.58 1.54
CA ASN A 57 -12.60 -10.44 1.53
C ASN A 57 -12.38 -11.64 0.62
N GLY A 58 -12.61 -12.83 1.14
CA GLY A 58 -12.55 -14.09 0.41
C GLY A 58 -13.81 -14.93 0.63
N LYS A 59 -13.86 -16.08 -0.03
CA LYS A 59 -15.00 -17.02 0.08
C LYS A 59 -15.16 -17.58 1.51
N GLU A 60 -14.05 -17.81 2.19
CA GLU A 60 -14.00 -18.45 3.52
C GLU A 60 -14.11 -17.44 4.67
N GLY A 61 -14.18 -16.14 4.38
CA GLY A 61 -14.19 -15.09 5.39
C GLY A 61 -13.41 -13.85 4.97
N ARG A 62 -13.14 -12.97 5.94
CA ARG A 62 -12.37 -11.73 5.75
C ARG A 62 -11.17 -11.66 6.69
N ALA A 63 -10.06 -11.19 6.16
CA ALA A 63 -8.87 -10.83 6.93
C ALA A 63 -8.76 -9.30 6.99
N ILE A 64 -8.41 -8.77 8.16
CA ILE A 64 -8.28 -7.33 8.39
C ILE A 64 -6.95 -7.07 9.08
N VAL A 65 -6.12 -6.22 8.49
CA VAL A 65 -4.96 -5.67 9.18
C VAL A 65 -5.32 -4.28 9.66
N ARG A 66 -5.21 -4.01 10.96
CA ARG A 66 -5.36 -2.67 11.55
C ARG A 66 -4.17 -2.41 12.45
N ASP A 67 -3.50 -1.27 12.27
CA ASP A 67 -2.40 -0.86 13.15
C ASP A 67 -1.34 -1.98 13.38
N PHE A 68 -1.04 -2.75 12.33
CA PHE A 68 -0.11 -3.90 12.32
C PHE A 68 -0.63 -5.20 12.96
N ASP A 69 -1.83 -5.20 13.54
CA ASP A 69 -2.48 -6.39 14.08
C ASP A 69 -3.37 -7.05 13.00
N LEU A 70 -3.29 -8.38 12.89
CA LEU A 70 -4.07 -9.16 11.93
C LEU A 70 -5.25 -9.82 12.64
N TYR A 71 -6.44 -9.52 12.13
CA TYR A 71 -7.72 -10.07 12.52
C TYR A 71 -8.28 -10.97 11.42
N TRP A 72 -9.05 -11.98 11.83
CA TRP A 72 -9.76 -12.88 10.95
C TRP A 72 -11.20 -13.05 11.40
N MET A 73 -12.12 -13.07 10.44
CA MET A 73 -13.51 -13.43 10.65
C MET A 73 -13.90 -14.45 9.59
N GLY A 74 -14.05 -15.70 10.01
CA GLY A 74 -14.44 -16.81 9.15
C GLY A 74 -15.90 -16.73 8.71
N SER A 75 -16.22 -17.44 7.62
CA SER A 75 -17.59 -17.58 7.12
C SER A 75 -18.49 -18.19 8.21
N GLY A 76 -19.54 -17.47 8.60
CA GLY A 76 -20.47 -17.89 9.66
C GLY A 76 -20.06 -17.53 11.09
N LEU A 77 -18.88 -16.92 11.30
CA LEU A 77 -18.54 -16.33 12.60
C LEU A 77 -19.12 -14.92 12.70
N SER A 78 -19.66 -14.58 13.86
CA SER A 78 -20.21 -13.25 14.16
C SER A 78 -19.17 -12.26 14.67
N GLU A 79 -17.97 -12.74 15.02
CA GLU A 79 -16.95 -11.96 15.71
C GLU A 79 -15.58 -12.07 15.05
N GLU A 80 -14.83 -10.97 15.12
CA GLU A 80 -13.46 -10.88 14.65
C GLU A 80 -12.50 -11.44 15.71
N LYS A 81 -11.58 -12.31 15.27
CA LYS A 81 -10.55 -12.90 16.12
C LYS A 81 -9.18 -12.35 15.78
N LEU A 82 -8.44 -11.88 16.79
CA LEU A 82 -7.03 -11.53 16.64
C LEU A 82 -6.21 -12.80 16.37
N ILE A 83 -5.53 -12.84 15.22
CA ILE A 83 -4.70 -13.97 14.77
C ILE A 83 -3.21 -13.67 14.97
N PHE A 84 -2.81 -12.42 14.75
CA PHE A 84 -1.43 -11.99 14.97
C PHE A 84 -1.42 -10.59 15.58
N LYS A 85 -0.60 -10.43 16.61
CA LYS A 85 -0.39 -9.15 17.30
C LYS A 85 1.05 -8.73 17.11
N GLU A 86 1.27 -7.58 16.50
CA GLU A 86 2.62 -7.05 16.32
C GLU A 86 3.15 -6.55 17.68
N ARG A 87 4.36 -6.99 18.04
CA ARG A 87 5.00 -6.55 19.29
C ARG A 87 5.90 -5.37 18.99
N ASP A 88 5.67 -4.25 19.67
CA ASP A 88 6.61 -3.14 19.64
C ASP A 88 7.91 -3.59 20.32
N SER A 89 9.03 -3.50 19.60
CA SER A 89 10.34 -3.94 20.05
C SER A 89 11.16 -2.82 20.70
N LEU A 90 10.67 -1.57 20.63
CA LEU A 90 11.33 -0.43 21.25
C LEU A 90 10.85 -0.26 22.70
N SER A 91 11.81 -0.22 23.62
CA SER A 91 11.57 0.17 25.01
C SER A 91 11.04 1.61 25.10
N ASP A 92 10.28 1.90 26.16
CA ASP A 92 9.74 3.23 26.48
C ASP A 92 10.83 4.31 26.66
N GLU A 93 12.10 3.91 26.77
CA GLU A 93 13.28 4.80 26.91
C GLU A 93 13.48 5.75 25.71
N THR A 94 12.91 5.44 24.54
CA THR A 94 12.95 6.28 23.33
C THR A 94 11.72 7.21 23.18
N SER A 95 10.88 7.30 24.21
CA SER A 95 9.61 8.07 24.23
C SER A 95 9.75 9.60 24.26
N SER A 96 10.97 10.14 24.21
CA SER A 96 11.19 11.60 24.25
C SER A 96 10.74 12.35 23.00
N LEU A 97 10.40 11.63 21.92
CA LEU A 97 9.83 12.19 20.69
C LEU A 97 8.30 12.15 20.77
N ASP A 98 7.67 13.32 20.70
CA ASP A 98 6.21 13.50 20.62
C ASP A 98 5.68 13.06 19.24
N VAL A 99 5.79 11.76 18.97
CA VAL A 99 5.39 11.12 17.71
C VAL A 99 4.24 10.19 18.00
N ASN A 100 3.22 10.20 17.13
CA ASN A 100 2.08 9.30 17.22
C ASN A 100 2.56 7.84 17.42
N PRO A 101 2.15 7.13 18.48
CA PRO A 101 2.65 5.78 18.78
C PRO A 101 2.44 4.76 17.65
N LYS A 102 1.34 4.88 16.89
CA LYS A 102 1.05 4.01 15.75
C LYS A 102 2.01 4.29 14.58
N LEU A 103 2.29 5.57 14.32
CA LEU A 103 3.27 5.97 13.31
C LEU A 103 4.68 5.50 13.70
N ARG A 104 5.06 5.66 14.97
CA ARG A 104 6.33 5.14 15.51
C ARG A 104 6.43 3.63 15.28
N ARG A 105 5.38 2.87 15.59
CA ARG A 105 5.33 1.42 15.36
C ARG A 105 5.50 1.07 13.89
N SER A 106 4.79 1.76 12.99
CA SER A 106 4.89 1.58 11.54
C SER A 106 6.31 1.74 11.03
N VAL A 107 6.92 2.88 11.37
CA VAL A 107 8.28 3.24 10.96
C VAL A 107 9.24 2.19 11.51
N THR A 108 9.14 1.87 12.80
CA THR A 108 10.09 0.97 13.44
C THR A 108 10.00 -0.46 12.89
N SER A 109 8.82 -1.08 12.91
CA SER A 109 8.69 -2.48 12.47
C SER A 109 8.95 -2.62 10.97
N GLY A 110 8.36 -1.72 10.16
CA GLY A 110 8.51 -1.75 8.70
C GLY A 110 9.95 -1.50 8.24
N TYR A 111 10.59 -0.42 8.69
CA TYR A 111 11.97 -0.13 8.27
C TYR A 111 12.98 -1.11 8.86
N ASN A 112 12.83 -1.55 10.11
CA ASN A 112 13.74 -2.55 10.67
C ASN A 112 13.65 -3.87 9.90
N GLY A 113 12.43 -4.29 9.51
CA GLY A 113 12.22 -5.45 8.65
C GLY A 113 12.89 -5.29 7.29
N LEU A 114 12.71 -4.13 6.64
CA LEU A 114 13.36 -3.81 5.36
C LEU A 114 14.88 -3.85 5.46
N PHE A 115 15.47 -3.15 6.44
CA PHE A 115 16.92 -3.11 6.61
C PHE A 115 17.49 -4.48 6.98
N ALA A 116 16.78 -5.27 7.78
CA ALA A 116 17.17 -6.64 8.08
C ALA A 116 17.18 -7.52 6.82
N ALA A 117 16.15 -7.43 5.99
CA ALA A 117 16.06 -8.15 4.72
C ALA A 117 17.18 -7.73 3.74
N ILE A 118 17.48 -6.43 3.64
CA ILE A 118 18.59 -5.92 2.83
C ILE A 118 19.93 -6.45 3.36
N LYS A 119 20.17 -6.36 4.67
CA LYS A 119 21.42 -6.83 5.28
C LYS A 119 21.63 -8.32 5.03
N LYS A 120 20.57 -9.11 5.20
CA LYS A 120 20.58 -10.55 4.92
C LYS A 120 20.89 -10.83 3.46
N HIS A 121 20.26 -10.10 2.54
CA HIS A 121 20.50 -10.24 1.10
C HIS A 121 21.99 -10.06 0.74
N TYR A 122 22.62 -8.99 1.23
CA TYR A 122 24.03 -8.72 0.96
C TYR A 122 24.99 -9.65 1.73
N ALA A 123 24.62 -10.09 2.93
CA ALA A 123 25.46 -11.00 3.73
C ALA A 123 25.47 -12.43 3.18
N GLU A 124 24.31 -12.93 2.71
CA GLU A 124 24.13 -14.31 2.26
C GLU A 124 24.25 -14.46 0.73
N GLY A 125 24.30 -13.35 -0.01
CA GLY A 125 24.34 -13.35 -1.48
C GLY A 125 23.08 -13.94 -2.13
N LYS A 126 21.98 -14.07 -1.37
CA LYS A 126 20.70 -14.63 -1.83
C LYS A 126 19.63 -13.55 -1.79
N THR A 127 18.90 -13.35 -2.89
CA THR A 127 17.76 -12.43 -2.95
C THR A 127 16.70 -12.88 -1.97
N ASP A 128 16.48 -12.08 -0.92
CA ASP A 128 15.35 -12.30 -0.04
C ASP A 128 14.08 -12.01 -0.85
N PRO A 129 13.16 -12.99 -0.99
CA PRO A 129 11.93 -12.81 -1.74
C PRO A 129 11.04 -11.67 -1.22
N SER A 130 11.24 -11.23 0.03
CA SER A 130 10.51 -10.12 0.62
C SER A 130 10.99 -8.74 0.18
N LEU A 131 12.07 -8.65 -0.60
CA LEU A 131 12.55 -7.37 -1.14
C LEU A 131 11.86 -7.06 -2.47
N ALA A 132 11.33 -5.84 -2.57
CA ALA A 132 10.79 -5.31 -3.81
C ALA A 132 11.91 -5.20 -4.87
N SER A 133 11.60 -5.60 -6.10
CA SER A 133 12.48 -5.51 -7.25
C SER A 133 12.34 -4.19 -8.01
N PHE A 134 13.24 -3.93 -8.97
CA PHE A 134 13.10 -2.79 -9.88
C PHE A 134 11.86 -2.91 -10.78
N ASP A 135 11.46 -4.13 -11.15
CA ASP A 135 10.24 -4.37 -11.92
C ASP A 135 8.99 -4.01 -11.11
N ASP A 136 8.99 -4.29 -9.80
CA ASP A 136 7.92 -3.89 -8.90
C ASP A 136 7.81 -2.36 -8.80
N ALA A 137 8.95 -1.68 -8.70
CA ALA A 137 9.00 -0.21 -8.69
C ALA A 137 8.48 0.39 -10.02
N HIS A 138 8.86 -0.19 -11.16
CA HIS A 138 8.34 0.26 -12.45
C HIS A 138 6.84 -0.05 -12.58
N HIS A 139 6.36 -1.19 -12.11
CA HIS A 139 4.94 -1.52 -12.12
C HIS A 139 4.13 -0.53 -11.26
N LEU A 140 4.60 -0.22 -10.05
CA LEU A 140 4.00 0.80 -9.20
C LEU A 140 3.93 2.16 -9.90
N ARG A 141 4.99 2.55 -10.59
CA ARG A 141 5.01 3.78 -11.39
C ARG A 141 3.94 3.77 -12.48
N SER A 142 3.82 2.66 -13.22
CA SER A 142 2.79 2.49 -14.25
C SER A 142 1.37 2.63 -13.66
N VAL A 143 1.12 2.06 -12.48
CA VAL A 143 -0.17 2.19 -11.78
C VAL A 143 -0.48 3.65 -11.47
N LEU A 144 0.48 4.39 -10.91
CA LEU A 144 0.30 5.81 -10.56
C LEU A 144 0.04 6.68 -11.79
N ASP A 145 0.77 6.44 -12.88
CA ASP A 145 0.57 7.19 -14.12
C ASP A 145 -0.78 6.87 -14.78
N SER A 146 -1.21 5.60 -14.75
CA SER A 146 -2.56 5.20 -15.19
C SER A 146 -3.66 5.78 -14.31
N ALA A 147 -3.45 5.91 -12.98
CA ALA A 147 -4.40 6.56 -12.07
C ALA A 147 -4.60 8.04 -12.44
N ARG A 148 -3.50 8.77 -12.69
CA ARG A 148 -3.55 10.17 -13.14
C ARG A 148 -4.24 10.32 -14.48
N GLN A 149 -4.00 9.40 -15.41
CA GLN A 149 -4.68 9.39 -16.70
C GLN A 149 -6.18 9.11 -16.53
N SER A 150 -6.53 8.17 -15.65
CA SER A 150 -7.92 7.84 -15.34
C SER A 150 -8.65 9.05 -14.75
N HIS A 151 -8.02 9.79 -13.83
CA HIS A 151 -8.56 11.04 -13.29
C HIS A 151 -8.88 12.06 -14.40
N LYS A 152 -7.91 12.31 -15.29
CA LYS A 152 -8.07 13.27 -16.40
C LYS A 152 -9.16 12.87 -17.40
N LEU A 153 -9.34 11.57 -17.63
CA LEU A 153 -10.28 11.04 -18.63
C LEU A 153 -11.63 10.63 -18.03
N SER A 154 -11.74 10.59 -16.70
CA SER A 154 -12.91 10.09 -15.96
C SER A 154 -13.39 8.71 -16.44
N GLN A 155 -12.44 7.82 -16.74
CA GLN A 155 -12.74 6.48 -17.26
C GLN A 155 -11.73 5.44 -16.76
N TRP A 156 -12.08 4.16 -16.91
CA TRP A 156 -11.16 3.05 -16.67
C TRP A 156 -9.97 3.11 -17.64
N VAL A 157 -8.76 3.02 -17.09
CA VAL A 157 -7.50 2.99 -17.85
C VAL A 157 -6.81 1.65 -17.59
N ASN A 158 -6.37 0.99 -18.65
CA ASN A 158 -5.59 -0.24 -18.53
C ASN A 158 -4.16 0.10 -18.09
N ILE A 159 -3.61 -0.71 -17.20
CA ILE A 159 -2.23 -0.55 -16.75
C ILE A 159 -1.32 -1.16 -17.84
N PRO A 160 -0.32 -0.42 -18.37
CA PRO A 160 0.62 -0.97 -19.33
C PRO A 160 1.36 -2.19 -18.76
N ASN A 161 1.50 -3.24 -19.58
CA ASN A 161 2.31 -4.39 -19.21
C ASN A 161 3.78 -3.96 -19.20
N THR A 162 4.32 -3.78 -18.00
CA THR A 162 5.69 -3.32 -17.78
C THR A 162 6.76 -4.38 -18.09
N SER A 163 6.38 -5.64 -18.32
CA SER A 163 7.31 -6.73 -18.63
C SER A 163 7.86 -6.60 -20.05
N GLY A 164 8.78 -5.65 -20.25
CA GLY A 164 9.62 -5.56 -21.43
C GLY A 164 10.73 -6.62 -21.35
N GLY A 165 10.42 -7.85 -21.77
CA GLY A 165 11.38 -8.96 -21.85
C GLY A 165 10.87 -10.20 -21.14
N ALA A 166 10.74 -11.28 -21.92
CA ALA A 166 10.43 -12.64 -21.50
C ALA A 166 9.34 -12.79 -20.43
N SER A 167 8.19 -13.30 -20.87
CA SER A 167 7.34 -14.17 -20.05
C SER A 167 8.09 -15.45 -19.64
N SER A 168 9.24 -15.34 -18.97
CA SER A 168 9.69 -16.38 -18.06
C SER A 168 8.95 -16.14 -16.77
N GLU A 169 8.37 -17.19 -16.23
CA GLU A 169 7.70 -17.26 -14.94
C GLU A 169 8.66 -16.92 -13.78
N THR A 170 9.18 -15.70 -13.71
CA THR A 170 9.71 -15.15 -12.47
C THR A 170 8.51 -14.73 -11.64
N THR A 171 7.87 -15.74 -11.06
CA THR A 171 6.92 -15.59 -9.98
C THR A 171 7.51 -14.66 -8.93
N ASN A 172 7.00 -13.42 -8.86
CA ASN A 172 7.32 -12.52 -7.78
C ASN A 172 6.94 -13.24 -6.46
N PRO A 173 7.92 -13.45 -5.56
CA PRO A 173 7.71 -14.29 -4.41
C PRO A 173 6.88 -13.66 -3.28
N PHE A 174 6.47 -12.39 -3.41
CA PHE A 174 5.35 -11.85 -2.62
C PHE A 174 4.03 -12.56 -2.89
N TRP A 175 3.85 -13.08 -4.11
CA TRP A 175 2.61 -13.70 -4.57
C TRP A 175 2.71 -15.23 -4.69
N THR A 176 3.83 -15.84 -4.27
CA THR A 176 4.13 -17.28 -4.46
C THR A 176 3.49 -18.24 -3.46
N LYS A 177 2.28 -17.95 -2.97
CA LYS A 177 1.34 -19.04 -2.67
C LYS A 177 0.31 -19.14 -3.78
N LYS A 178 0.79 -19.44 -4.99
CA LYS A 178 -0.06 -19.99 -6.06
C LYS A 178 -0.36 -21.44 -5.72
N THR A 179 -1.52 -21.69 -5.13
CA THR A 179 -2.27 -22.88 -5.51
C THR A 179 -2.75 -22.64 -6.93
N GLU A 180 -2.42 -23.57 -7.83
CA GLU A 180 -2.67 -23.55 -9.27
C GLU A 180 -4.03 -22.95 -9.64
N LEU A 181 -4.04 -21.78 -10.28
CA LEU A 181 -5.25 -21.19 -10.84
C LEU A 181 -4.87 -20.55 -12.18
N LYS A 182 -5.33 -21.23 -13.25
CA LYS A 182 -5.09 -21.00 -14.67
C LYS A 182 -5.17 -19.53 -15.09
N SER A 183 -4.40 -19.17 -16.11
CA SER A 183 -4.30 -17.83 -16.68
C SER A 183 -5.58 -17.47 -17.44
N ASP A 184 -6.45 -16.66 -16.83
CA ASP A 184 -7.39 -15.86 -17.60
C ASP A 184 -6.73 -14.54 -17.99
N SER A 185 -6.88 -14.18 -19.25
CA SER A 185 -6.25 -13.03 -19.94
C SER A 185 -6.84 -11.67 -19.55
N GLU A 186 -7.39 -11.54 -18.34
CA GLU A 186 -7.95 -10.28 -17.86
C GLU A 186 -6.82 -9.28 -17.56
N LYS A 187 -6.82 -8.17 -18.30
CA LYS A 187 -5.90 -7.05 -18.09
C LYS A 187 -6.29 -6.28 -16.83
N THR A 188 -5.29 -5.92 -16.03
CA THR A 188 -5.47 -5.05 -14.87
C THR A 188 -5.85 -3.64 -15.33
N SER A 189 -6.89 -3.06 -14.74
CA SER A 189 -7.36 -1.70 -15.04
C SER A 189 -7.61 -0.90 -13.76
N ILE A 190 -7.56 0.42 -13.86
CA ILE A 190 -7.77 1.35 -12.75
C ILE A 190 -8.80 2.41 -13.12
N ALA A 191 -9.65 2.77 -12.18
CA ALA A 191 -10.55 3.91 -12.21
C ALA A 191 -10.26 4.83 -11.03
N TYR A 192 -10.04 6.11 -11.31
CA TYR A 192 -10.08 7.16 -10.31
C TYR A 192 -11.55 7.49 -10.01
N VAL A 193 -11.93 7.50 -8.74
CA VAL A 193 -13.33 7.67 -8.29
C VAL A 193 -13.49 8.94 -7.48
#